data_AF-D4XAP7-F1
#
_entry.id   AF-D4XAP7-F1
#
_cell.length_a   1.000
_cell.length_b   1.000
_cell.length_c   1.000
_cell.angle_alpha   90.00
_cell.angle_beta   90.00
_cell.angle_gamma   90.00
#
_symmetry.space_group_name_H-M   'P 1'
#
loop_
_entity.id
_entity.type
_entity.pdbx_description
1 polymer ?
#
loop_
_entity_poly.entity_id
_entity_poly.type
_entity_poly.pdbx_seq_one_letter_code
_entity_poly.pdbx_strand_id
1 'polypeptide(L)'
;MDKYQQAILALNVAVQEVNRLSEEIGKAIEASLVAQDPPDGVISYRHQSINWLERAYALDHDDDGERHHAHHDGDVDAYLAANCQHALLAHQLIQQRKTAKKARASARRWITKLGKELAATTKESHD
;
A
#
# COMPACT_ATOMS: atom_id res chain seq x y z
N MET A 1 30.84 5.95 -3.86
CA MET A 1 29.95 5.70 -2.72
C MET A 1 30.18 4.28 -2.26
N ASP A 2 30.58 4.07 -1.00
CA ASP A 2 30.86 2.72 -0.49
C ASP A 2 29.59 1.88 -0.30
N LYS A 3 29.74 0.57 -0.07
CA LYS A 3 28.60 -0.36 0.07
C LYS A 3 27.69 -0.03 1.27
N TYR A 4 28.22 0.57 2.34
CA TYR A 4 27.44 0.94 3.53
C TYR A 4 26.59 2.19 3.25
N GLN A 5 27.18 3.22 2.63
CA GLN A 5 26.49 4.43 2.20
C GLN A 5 25.36 4.10 1.22
N GLN A 6 25.61 3.22 0.23
CA GLN A 6 24.58 2.77 -0.71
C GLN A 6 23.43 2.06 0.02
N ALA A 7 23.73 1.20 1.01
CA ALA A 7 22.73 0.47 1.77
C ALA A 7 21.84 1.40 2.60
N ILE A 8 22.46 2.36 3.29
CA ILE A 8 21.77 3.37 4.10
C ILE A 8 20.87 4.23 3.23
N LEU A 9 21.37 4.68 2.07
CA LEU A 9 20.61 5.51 1.14
C LEU A 9 19.43 4.73 0.55
N ALA A 10 19.63 3.48 0.13
CA ALA A 10 18.55 2.62 -0.35
C ALA A 10 17.46 2.38 0.70
N LEU A 11 17.84 2.19 1.97
CA LEU A 11 16.86 2.08 3.06
C LEU A 11 16.09 3.39 3.27
N ASN A 12 16.80 4.52 3.27
CA ASN A 12 16.19 5.83 3.48
C ASN A 12 15.15 6.13 2.38
N VAL A 13 15.52 5.96 1.12
CA VAL A 13 14.62 6.12 -0.04
C VAL A 13 13.40 5.21 0.08
N ALA A 14 13.59 3.93 0.43
CA ALA A 14 12.47 3.00 0.59
C ALA A 14 11.54 3.35 1.76
N VAL A 15 12.05 3.98 2.83
CA VAL A 15 11.22 4.49 3.94
C VAL A 15 10.41 5.69 3.50
N GLN A 16 11.05 6.68 2.87
CA GLN A 16 10.39 7.88 2.37
C GLN A 16 9.27 7.52 1.39
N GLU A 17 9.54 6.58 0.48
CA GLU A 17 8.57 6.14 -0.51
C GLU A 17 7.34 5.46 0.11
N VAL A 18 7.54 4.61 1.13
CA VAL A 18 6.41 4.00 1.86
C VAL A 18 5.55 5.04 2.57
N ASN A 19 6.18 6.09 3.12
CA ASN A 19 5.46 7.16 3.80
C ASN A 19 4.67 8.00 2.80
N ARG A 20 5.33 8.47 1.72
CA ARG A 20 4.69 9.22 0.62
C ARG A 20 3.47 8.48 0.08
N LEU A 21 3.63 7.20 -0.25
CA LEU A 21 2.52 6.38 -0.75
C LEU A 21 1.40 6.22 0.28
N SER A 22 1.71 6.16 1.58
CA SER A 22 0.68 6.03 2.61
C SER A 22 -0.16 7.30 2.74
N GLU A 23 0.45 8.48 2.59
CA GLU A 23 -0.27 9.76 2.55
C GLU A 23 -1.14 9.88 1.30
N GLU A 24 -0.60 9.52 0.13
CA GLU A 24 -1.35 9.56 -1.14
C GLU A 24 -2.53 8.59 -1.16
N ILE A 25 -2.38 7.40 -0.56
CA ILE A 25 -3.50 6.46 -0.37
C ILE A 25 -4.60 7.11 0.48
N GLY A 26 -4.23 7.75 1.60
CA GLY A 26 -5.20 8.43 2.46
C GLY A 26 -5.99 9.50 1.70
N LYS A 27 -5.29 10.35 0.94
CA LYS A 27 -5.90 11.40 0.11
C LYS A 27 -6.82 10.82 -0.96
N ALA A 28 -6.43 9.73 -1.62
CA ALA A 28 -7.24 9.09 -2.64
C ALA A 28 -8.52 8.44 -2.06
N ILE A 29 -8.44 7.84 -0.87
CA ILE A 29 -9.60 7.31 -0.17
C ILE A 29 -10.54 8.44 0.26
N GLU A 30 -10.00 9.53 0.82
CA GLU A 30 -10.80 10.71 1.19
C GLU A 30 -11.51 11.31 -0.02
N ALA A 31 -10.79 11.52 -1.13
CA ALA A 31 -11.38 11.99 -2.38
C ALA A 31 -12.49 11.06 -2.91
N SER A 32 -12.35 9.75 -2.71
CA SER A 32 -13.40 8.78 -3.05
C SER A 32 -14.66 8.95 -2.22
N LEU A 33 -14.55 9.34 -0.94
CA LEU A 33 -15.69 9.58 -0.07
C LEU A 33 -16.34 10.91 -0.41
N VAL A 34 -15.54 11.98 -0.51
CA VAL A 34 -16.02 13.34 -0.83
C VAL A 34 -16.71 13.40 -2.19
N ALA A 35 -16.24 12.64 -3.19
CA ALA A 35 -16.88 12.60 -4.51
C ALA A 35 -18.31 12.03 -4.49
N GLN A 36 -18.73 11.40 -3.39
CA GLN A 36 -20.07 10.88 -3.21
C GLN A 36 -20.98 11.85 -2.46
N ASP A 37 -20.42 12.85 -1.78
CA ASP A 37 -21.18 13.79 -0.97
C ASP A 37 -22.22 14.51 -1.83
N PRO A 38 -23.45 14.69 -1.31
CA PRO A 38 -24.47 15.44 -2.01
C PRO A 38 -24.00 16.90 -2.20
N PRO A 39 -24.50 17.60 -3.24
CA PRO A 39 -24.20 19.00 -3.45
C PRO A 39 -24.50 19.84 -2.20
N ASP A 40 -23.70 20.89 -2.00
CA ASP A 40 -23.85 21.81 -0.88
C ASP A 40 -25.29 22.27 -0.69
N GLY A 41 -25.80 22.13 0.54
CA GLY A 41 -27.16 22.53 0.92
C GLY A 41 -28.23 21.44 0.81
N VAL A 42 -27.90 20.25 0.30
CA VAL A 42 -28.84 19.12 0.26
C VAL A 42 -28.64 18.21 1.48
N ILE A 43 -29.52 18.32 2.48
CA ILE A 43 -29.53 17.38 3.62
C ILE A 43 -30.12 16.05 3.15
N SER A 44 -29.26 15.07 2.90
CA SER A 44 -29.68 13.70 2.66
C SER A 44 -29.59 12.88 3.95
N TYR A 45 -30.73 12.65 4.60
CA TYR A 45 -30.83 11.81 5.80
C TYR A 45 -30.56 10.31 5.55
N ARG A 46 -30.28 9.91 4.31
CA ARG A 46 -30.01 8.52 3.89
C ARG A 46 -28.76 8.35 3.03
N HIS A 47 -27.96 9.40 2.83
CA HIS A 47 -26.73 9.24 2.06
C HIS A 47 -25.71 8.44 2.88
N GLN A 48 -25.50 7.18 2.48
CA GLN A 48 -24.40 6.37 2.98
C GLN A 48 -23.33 6.34 1.90
N SER A 49 -22.18 6.93 2.19
CA SER A 49 -21.01 6.84 1.33
C SER A 49 -20.59 5.38 1.17
N ILE A 50 -20.41 4.94 -0.06
CA ILE A 50 -19.96 3.59 -0.37
C ILE A 50 -18.44 3.53 -0.28
N ASN A 51 -17.93 2.64 0.56
CA ASN A 51 -16.50 2.30 0.54
C ASN A 51 -16.22 1.34 -0.62
N TRP A 52 -15.95 1.92 -1.79
CA TRP A 52 -15.71 1.15 -3.02
C TRP A 52 -14.51 0.20 -2.91
N LEU A 53 -13.47 0.61 -2.18
CA LEU A 53 -12.28 -0.20 -1.97
C LEU A 53 -12.60 -1.43 -1.12
N GLU A 54 -13.36 -1.25 -0.04
CA GLU A 54 -13.83 -2.36 0.81
C GLU A 54 -14.73 -3.31 0.04
N ARG A 55 -15.68 -2.79 -0.73
CA ARG A 55 -16.53 -3.60 -1.60
C ARG A 55 -15.73 -4.41 -2.62
N ALA A 56 -14.74 -3.83 -3.27
CA ALA A 56 -13.93 -4.55 -4.25
C ALA A 56 -13.13 -5.72 -3.63
N TYR A 57 -12.90 -5.68 -2.32
CA TYR A 57 -12.23 -6.77 -1.61
C TYR A 57 -13.17 -7.62 -0.74
N ALA A 58 -14.47 -7.34 -0.75
CA ALA A 58 -15.46 -8.15 -0.07
C ALA A 58 -15.48 -9.53 -0.71
N LEU A 59 -15.33 -10.56 0.12
CA LEU A 59 -15.41 -11.95 -0.29
C LEU A 59 -16.76 -12.50 0.15
N ASP A 60 -17.35 -13.33 -0.70
CA ASP A 60 -18.50 -14.15 -0.35
C ASP A 60 -18.06 -15.62 -0.18
N HIS A 61 -18.89 -16.40 0.50
CA HIS A 61 -18.65 -17.80 0.81
C HIS A 61 -19.76 -18.65 0.22
N ASP A 62 -19.37 -19.50 -0.71
CA ASP A 62 -20.19 -20.60 -1.21
C ASP A 62 -20.37 -21.64 -0.07
N ASP A 63 -21.46 -22.41 -0.13
CA ASP A 63 -21.69 -23.54 0.79
C ASP A 63 -20.54 -24.57 0.77
N ASP A 64 -19.77 -24.61 -0.33
CA ASP A 64 -18.59 -25.45 -0.51
C ASP A 64 -17.29 -24.85 0.06
N GLY A 65 -17.34 -23.63 0.61
CA GLY A 65 -16.21 -22.98 1.28
C GLY A 65 -15.16 -22.34 0.36
N GLU A 66 -15.41 -22.30 -0.95
CA GLU A 66 -14.60 -21.51 -1.87
C GLU A 66 -14.77 -20.00 -1.59
N ARG A 67 -13.76 -19.21 -1.96
CA ARG A 67 -13.74 -17.77 -1.73
C ARG A 67 -13.78 -17.07 -3.09
N HIS A 68 -14.86 -16.36 -3.35
CA HIS A 68 -14.98 -15.49 -4.52
C HIS A 68 -15.23 -14.05 -4.10
N HIS A 69 -14.96 -13.11 -5.02
CA HIS A 69 -15.24 -11.70 -4.79
C HIS A 69 -16.75 -11.47 -4.90
N ALA A 70 -17.35 -10.82 -3.90
CA ALA A 70 -18.80 -10.69 -3.77
C ALA A 70 -19.46 -9.78 -4.85
N HIS A 71 -18.66 -8.99 -5.56
CA HIS A 71 -19.17 -7.92 -6.43
C HIS A 71 -18.58 -7.92 -7.85
N HIS A 72 -17.65 -8.82 -8.16
CA HIS A 72 -17.03 -8.95 -9.48
C HIS A 72 -16.27 -10.28 -9.60
N ASP A 73 -15.90 -10.67 -10.82
CA ASP A 73 -15.27 -11.98 -11.11
C ASP A 73 -13.75 -12.00 -10.83
N GLY A 74 -13.32 -11.32 -9.75
CA GLY A 74 -11.91 -11.21 -9.37
C GLY A 74 -11.10 -10.09 -10.03
N ASP A 75 -11.67 -9.36 -10.99
CA ASP A 75 -11.03 -8.16 -11.56
C ASP A 75 -11.33 -6.88 -10.77
N VAL A 76 -10.49 -6.62 -9.77
CA VAL A 76 -10.61 -5.45 -8.89
C VAL A 76 -10.38 -4.14 -9.65
N ASP A 77 -9.45 -4.10 -10.61
CA ASP A 77 -9.11 -2.88 -11.35
C ASP A 77 -10.29 -2.47 -12.26
N ALA A 78 -10.87 -3.42 -13.00
CA ALA A 78 -12.04 -3.14 -13.84
C ALA A 78 -13.26 -2.72 -13.00
N TYR A 79 -13.50 -3.40 -11.87
CA TYR A 79 -14.59 -3.04 -10.97
C TYR A 79 -14.43 -1.62 -10.41
N LEU A 80 -13.24 -1.26 -9.94
CA LEU A 80 -13.00 0.08 -9.40
C LEU A 80 -13.04 1.16 -10.48
N ALA A 81 -12.51 0.88 -11.68
CA ALA A 81 -12.59 1.79 -12.82
C ALA A 81 -14.04 2.14 -13.19
N ALA A 82 -14.95 1.15 -13.11
CA ALA A 82 -16.36 1.35 -13.43
C ALA A 82 -17.14 2.12 -12.34
N ASN A 83 -16.68 2.10 -11.09
CA ASN A 83 -17.44 2.64 -9.94
C ASN A 83 -16.84 3.93 -9.36
N CYS A 84 -15.53 4.02 -9.21
CA CYS A 84 -14.87 5.21 -8.65
C CYS A 84 -13.38 5.28 -9.00
N GLN A 85 -13.02 6.27 -9.83
CA GLN A 85 -11.64 6.51 -10.25
C GLN A 85 -10.68 6.82 -9.07
N HIS A 86 -11.17 7.47 -8.01
CA HIS A 86 -10.37 7.74 -6.81
C HIS A 86 -10.05 6.46 -6.03
N ALA A 87 -11.02 5.54 -5.93
CA ALA A 87 -10.82 4.24 -5.32
C ALA A 87 -9.88 3.36 -6.15
N LEU A 88 -9.95 3.42 -7.49
CA LEU A 88 -8.97 2.79 -8.38
C LEU A 88 -7.56 3.33 -8.12
N LEU A 89 -7.40 4.65 -8.04
CA LEU A 89 -6.11 5.27 -7.71
C LEU A 89 -5.58 4.76 -6.35
N ALA A 90 -6.43 4.74 -5.32
CA ALA A 90 -6.07 4.20 -4.02
C ALA A 90 -5.61 2.73 -4.09
N HIS A 91 -6.30 1.89 -4.87
CA HIS A 91 -5.91 0.50 -5.12
C HIS A 91 -4.51 0.41 -5.74
N GLN A 92 -4.26 1.17 -6.80
CA GLN A 92 -2.98 1.16 -7.51
C GLN A 92 -1.83 1.60 -6.59
N LEU A 93 -2.03 2.67 -5.81
CA LEU A 93 -1.08 3.14 -4.81
C LEU A 93 -0.83 2.10 -3.72
N ILE A 94 -1.85 1.35 -3.29
CA ILE A 94 -1.69 0.23 -2.35
C ILE A 94 -0.79 -0.85 -2.95
N GLN A 95 -0.95 -1.21 -4.23
CA GLN A 95 -0.08 -2.20 -4.88
C GLN A 95 1.37 -1.69 -4.97
N GLN A 96 1.57 -0.44 -5.34
CA GLN A 96 2.90 0.19 -5.34
C GLN A 96 3.53 0.16 -3.94
N ARG A 97 2.75 0.49 -2.90
CA ARG A 97 3.21 0.46 -1.50
C ARG A 97 3.61 -0.94 -1.05
N LYS A 98 2.93 -2.00 -1.51
CA LYS A 98 3.36 -3.39 -1.22
C LYS A 98 4.75 -3.65 -1.79
N THR A 99 5.02 -3.20 -3.01
CA THR A 99 6.34 -3.31 -3.64
C THR A 99 7.39 -2.49 -2.89
N ALA A 100 7.08 -1.25 -2.51
CA ALA A 100 7.99 -0.41 -1.70
C ALA A 100 8.29 -1.03 -0.31
N LYS A 101 7.29 -1.64 0.35
CA LYS A 101 7.49 -2.38 1.60
C LYS A 101 8.44 -3.57 1.43
N LYS A 102 8.35 -4.31 0.31
CA LYS A 102 9.29 -5.40 -0.01
C LYS A 102 10.70 -4.84 -0.21
N ALA A 103 10.86 -3.75 -0.96
CA ALA A 103 12.16 -3.09 -1.14
C ALA A 103 12.78 -2.63 0.19
N ARG A 104 11.98 -1.98 1.05
CA ARG A 104 12.40 -1.59 2.41
C ARG A 104 12.86 -2.79 3.23
N ALA A 105 12.11 -3.89 3.21
CA ALA A 105 12.49 -5.11 3.94
C ALA A 105 13.81 -5.70 3.42
N SER A 106 14.02 -5.69 2.10
CA SER A 106 15.26 -6.13 1.47
C SER A 106 16.45 -5.24 1.90
N ALA A 107 16.30 -3.92 1.81
CA ALA A 107 17.33 -2.96 2.22
C ALA A 107 17.72 -3.12 3.69
N ARG A 108 16.73 -3.34 4.59
CA ARG A 108 17.01 -3.64 6.01
C ARG A 108 17.87 -4.88 6.19
N ARG A 109 17.53 -5.98 5.51
CA ARG A 109 18.30 -7.23 5.57
C ARG A 109 19.74 -7.02 5.09
N TRP A 110 19.91 -6.24 4.05
CA TRP A 110 21.23 -5.95 3.51
C TRP A 110 22.10 -5.14 4.48
N ILE A 111 21.55 -4.08 5.10
CA ILE A 111 22.24 -3.33 6.16
C ILE A 111 22.62 -4.25 7.33
N THR A 112 21.71 -5.13 7.76
CA THR A 112 22.02 -6.10 8.82
C THR A 112 23.19 -7.02 8.44
N LYS A 113 23.25 -7.50 7.19
CA LYS A 113 24.36 -8.32 6.71
C LYS A 113 25.68 -7.54 6.74
N LEU A 114 25.68 -6.31 6.23
CA LEU A 114 26.87 -5.45 6.24
C LEU A 114 27.35 -5.13 7.66
N GLY A 115 26.43 -4.87 8.60
CA GLY A 115 26.79 -4.65 10.00
C GLY A 115 27.45 -5.88 10.65
N LYS A 116 27.01 -7.09 10.30
CA LYS A 116 27.65 -8.33 10.75
C LYS A 116 29.05 -8.52 10.15
N GLU A 117 29.22 -8.24 8.86
CA GLU A 117 30.53 -8.28 8.19
C GLU A 117 31.50 -7.30 8.87
N LEU A 118 31.06 -6.07 9.14
CA LEU A 118 31.87 -5.06 9.81
C LEU A 118 32.30 -5.50 11.21
N ALA A 119 31.37 -6.03 12.01
CA ALA A 119 31.67 -6.51 13.36
C ALA A 119 32.67 -7.68 13.35
N ALA A 120 32.60 -8.58 12.36
CA ALA A 120 33.55 -9.67 12.20
C ALA A 120 34.96 -9.15 11.88
N THR A 121 35.08 -8.22 10.93
CA THR A 121 36.38 -7.62 10.58
C THR A 121 37.02 -6.85 11.74
N THR A 122 36.23 -6.16 12.56
CA THR A 122 36.76 -5.44 13.73
C THR A 122 37.27 -6.42 14.79
N LYS A 123 36.61 -7.57 14.96
CA LYS A 123 37.03 -8.59 15.93
C LYS A 123 38.37 -9.22 15.56
N GLU A 124 38.56 -9.55 14.27
CA GLU A 124 39.83 -10.11 13.76
C GLU A 124 41.00 -9.10 13.81
N SER A 125 40.72 -7.80 13.87
CA SER A 125 41.74 -6.75 13.98
C SER A 125 42.19 -6.45 15.42
N HIS A 126 41.60 -7.10 16.42
CA HIS A 126 41.91 -6.94 17.85
C HIS A 126 42.43 -8.21 18.52
N ASP A 127 42.56 -9.30 17.76
CA ASP A 127 43.29 -10.53 18.13
C ASP A 127 44.68 -10.55 17.46
#